data_AF-A0AAZ3SSR4-F1
#
_entry.id   AF-A0AAZ3SSR4-F1
#
_cell.length_a   1.000
_cell.length_b   1.000
_cell.length_c   1.000
_cell.angle_alpha   90.00
_cell.angle_beta   90.00
_cell.angle_gamma   90.00
#
_symmetry.space_group_name_H-M   'P 1'
#
loop_
_entity.id
_entity.type
_entity.pdbx_description
1 polymer ?
#
loop_
_entity_poly.entity_id
_entity_poly.type
_entity_poly.pdbx_seq_one_letter_code
_entity_poly.pdbx_strand_id
1 'polypeptide(L)'
;TSEVEDNICNANKTNSEPGTLDQSLEDIKALINEEDGAVHGVWLMAEVDHWNNEKERVVLITDNSLLVCKYDFIMLNIEQIQKIPLNFIDRISHGNFSFPQRSLLK
;
A
#
# COMPACT_ATOMS: atom_id res chain seq x y z
N THR A 1 6.62 -9.16 -22.32
CA THR A 1 5.50 -9.62 -21.48
C THR A 1 5.94 -10.57 -20.37
N SER A 2 7.23 -10.91 -20.25
CA SER A 2 7.81 -11.55 -19.05
C SER A 2 8.68 -10.57 -18.22
N GLU A 3 9.36 -9.63 -18.86
CA GLU A 3 10.28 -8.69 -18.17
C GLU A 3 9.60 -7.68 -17.24
N VAL A 4 8.29 -7.40 -17.40
CA VAL A 4 7.59 -6.45 -16.52
C VAL A 4 7.19 -7.12 -15.20
N GLU A 5 6.85 -8.41 -15.23
CA GLU A 5 6.50 -9.19 -14.04
C GLU A 5 7.75 -9.51 -13.19
N ASP A 6 8.87 -9.81 -13.86
CA ASP A 6 10.15 -10.09 -13.19
C ASP A 6 10.73 -8.86 -12.45
N ASN A 7 10.45 -7.64 -12.94
CA ASN A 7 10.90 -6.40 -12.30
C ASN A 7 10.09 -6.03 -11.06
N ILE A 8 8.81 -6.44 -10.98
CA ILE A 8 7.97 -6.26 -9.78
C ILE A 8 8.46 -7.19 -8.66
N CYS A 9 8.80 -8.44 -9.01
CA CYS A 9 9.29 -9.43 -8.04
C CYS A 9 10.64 -9.03 -7.42
N ASN A 10 11.53 -8.42 -8.20
CA ASN A 10 12.87 -8.02 -7.74
C ASN A 10 12.89 -6.75 -6.87
N ALA A 11 11.88 -5.88 -6.96
CA ALA A 11 11.76 -4.72 -6.08
C ALA A 11 11.22 -5.08 -4.68
N ASN A 12 10.61 -6.26 -4.53
CA ASN A 12 9.93 -6.71 -3.31
C ASN A 12 10.83 -7.54 -2.36
N LYS A 13 12.15 -7.49 -2.54
CA LYS A 13 13.10 -8.13 -1.60
C LYS A 13 13.33 -7.26 -0.36
N THR A 14 12.25 -6.88 0.30
CA THR A 14 12.26 -6.36 1.67
C THR A 14 12.34 -7.55 2.63
N ASN A 15 13.06 -7.40 3.76
CA ASN A 15 13.48 -8.47 4.67
C ASN A 15 12.34 -9.20 5.46
N SER A 16 11.14 -9.31 4.92
CA SER A 16 10.07 -10.13 5.49
C SER A 16 10.28 -11.60 5.11
N GLU A 17 10.08 -12.52 6.06
CA GLU A 17 10.09 -13.95 5.74
C GLU A 17 9.07 -14.23 4.61
N PRO A 18 9.42 -15.02 3.58
CA PRO A 18 8.60 -15.18 2.38
C PRO A 18 7.13 -15.53 2.67
N GLY A 19 6.84 -16.26 3.76
CA GLY A 19 5.49 -16.72 4.08
C GLY A 19 4.56 -15.67 4.70
N THR A 20 5.07 -14.62 5.35
CA THR A 20 4.19 -13.65 6.07
C THR A 20 3.59 -12.62 5.12
N LEU A 21 4.33 -12.23 4.07
CA LEU A 21 3.82 -11.34 3.03
C LEU A 21 2.74 -12.06 2.21
N ASP A 22 2.99 -13.30 1.80
CA ASP A 22 2.01 -14.09 1.03
C ASP A 22 0.68 -14.23 1.79
N GLN A 23 0.71 -14.52 3.10
CA GLN A 23 -0.50 -14.57 3.91
C GLN A 23 -1.23 -13.24 3.95
N SER A 24 -0.51 -12.12 4.13
CA SER A 24 -1.13 -10.79 4.12
C SER A 24 -1.81 -10.49 2.78
N LEU A 25 -1.24 -10.95 1.66
CA LEU A 25 -1.82 -10.79 0.34
C LEU A 25 -3.11 -11.58 0.19
N GLU A 26 -3.14 -12.82 0.69
CA GLU A 26 -4.35 -13.65 0.67
C GLU A 26 -5.46 -13.02 1.51
N ASP A 27 -5.15 -12.57 2.72
CA ASP A 27 -6.11 -11.95 3.63
C ASP A 27 -6.69 -10.66 3.04
N ILE A 28 -5.85 -9.82 2.43
CA ILE A 28 -6.30 -8.56 1.84
C ILE A 28 -7.08 -8.82 0.54
N LYS A 29 -6.66 -9.78 -0.29
CA LYS A 29 -7.39 -10.17 -1.50
C LYS A 29 -8.78 -10.72 -1.19
N ALA A 30 -8.97 -11.36 -0.04
CA ALA A 30 -10.29 -11.82 0.41
C ALA A 30 -11.27 -10.66 0.69
N LEU A 31 -10.80 -9.42 0.84
CA LEU A 31 -11.62 -8.21 1.02
C LEU A 31 -11.93 -7.46 -0.28
N ILE A 32 -11.37 -7.92 -1.41
CA ILE A 32 -11.62 -7.37 -2.74
C ILE A 32 -12.93 -7.97 -3.25
N ASN A 33 -13.84 -7.10 -3.66
CA ASN A 33 -15.13 -7.48 -4.23
C ASN A 33 -15.13 -7.25 -5.75
N GLU A 34 -16.19 -7.69 -6.43
CA GLU A 34 -16.31 -7.53 -7.88
C GLU A 34 -16.28 -6.05 -8.31
N GLU A 35 -16.72 -5.12 -7.45
CA GLU A 35 -16.74 -3.69 -7.75
C GLU A 35 -15.34 -3.06 -7.77
N ASP A 36 -14.38 -3.62 -7.03
CA ASP A 36 -12.99 -3.16 -7.02
C ASP A 36 -12.26 -3.50 -8.33
N GLY A 37 -12.67 -4.57 -9.01
CA GLY A 37 -12.03 -5.08 -10.23
C GLY A 37 -10.72 -5.85 -9.99
N ALA A 38 -9.93 -6.02 -11.05
CA ALA A 38 -8.69 -6.78 -11.02
C ALA A 38 -7.56 -6.06 -10.26
N VAL A 39 -6.70 -6.82 -9.58
CA VAL A 39 -5.50 -6.28 -8.91
C VAL A 39 -4.41 -6.02 -9.94
N HIS A 40 -3.84 -4.81 -9.94
CA HIS A 40 -2.75 -4.41 -10.83
C HIS A 40 -1.37 -4.47 -10.18
N GLY A 41 -1.30 -4.29 -8.86
CA GLY A 41 -0.04 -4.32 -8.16
C GLY A 41 -0.21 -4.23 -6.65
N VAL A 42 0.82 -4.70 -5.96
CA VAL A 42 0.91 -4.69 -4.51
C VAL A 42 2.30 -4.26 -4.08
N TRP A 43 2.37 -3.41 -3.07
CA TRP A 43 3.60 -2.83 -2.54
C TRP A 43 3.57 -2.79 -1.02
N LEU A 44 4.72 -3.01 -0.40
CA LEU A 44 4.96 -2.67 1.00
C LEU A 44 5.51 -1.24 1.06
N MET A 45 4.78 -0.33 1.71
CA MET A 45 5.08 1.10 1.73
C MET A 45 5.16 1.63 3.17
N ALA A 46 5.84 2.76 3.36
CA ALA A 46 5.81 3.53 4.60
C ALA A 46 4.82 4.71 4.45
N GLU A 47 3.74 4.69 5.23
CA GLU A 47 2.87 5.85 5.42
C GLU A 47 3.53 6.79 6.43
N VAL A 48 3.79 8.04 6.02
CA VAL A 48 4.36 9.09 6.88
C VAL A 48 3.23 10.02 7.34
N ASP A 49 2.98 10.06 8.65
CA ASP A 49 1.97 10.97 9.20
C ASP A 49 2.49 12.40 9.41
N HIS A 50 1.60 13.29 9.88
CA HIS A 50 1.92 14.71 10.14
C HIS A 50 3.04 14.93 11.16
N TRP A 51 3.41 13.91 11.94
CA TRP A 51 4.46 13.95 12.95
C TRP A 51 5.74 13.23 12.50
N ASN A 52 5.84 12.90 11.20
CA ASN A 52 6.94 12.13 10.63
C ASN A 52 7.07 10.72 11.22
N ASN A 53 5.97 10.15 11.74
CA ASN A 53 5.99 8.74 12.11
C ASN A 53 5.77 7.91 10.86
N GLU A 54 6.70 7.00 10.62
CA GLU A 54 6.59 5.99 9.57
C GLU A 54 5.78 4.80 10.09
N LYS A 55 4.83 4.33 9.29
CA LYS A 55 4.04 3.14 9.57
C LYS A 55 4.03 2.25 8.34
N GLU A 56 4.36 0.98 8.51
CA GLU A 56 4.31 0.01 7.44
C GLU A 56 2.86 -0.24 6.98
N ARG A 57 2.67 -0.31 5.66
CA ARG A 57 1.38 -0.53 5.00
C ARG A 57 1.54 -1.46 3.80
N VAL A 58 0.62 -2.40 3.66
CA VAL A 58 0.43 -3.11 2.39
C VAL A 58 -0.54 -2.28 1.54
N VAL A 59 -0.09 -1.89 0.36
CA VAL A 59 -0.84 -1.03 -0.57
C VAL A 59 -1.14 -1.80 -1.84
N LEU A 60 -2.41 -1.81 -2.26
CA LEU A 60 -2.85 -2.48 -3.48
C LEU A 60 -3.58 -1.49 -4.38
N ILE A 61 -3.37 -1.60 -5.68
CA ILE A 61 -4.14 -0.88 -6.69
C ILE A 61 -4.95 -1.90 -7.49
N THR A 62 -6.24 -1.65 -7.64
CA THR A 62 -7.16 -2.39 -8.50
C THR A 62 -7.68 -1.51 -9.64
N ASP A 63 -8.55 -2.04 -10.51
CA ASP A 63 -9.19 -1.26 -11.58
C ASP A 63 -9.88 0.01 -11.04
N ASN A 64 -10.54 -0.09 -9.88
CA ASN A 64 -11.42 0.96 -9.35
C ASN A 64 -11.05 1.49 -7.96
N SER A 65 -10.14 0.83 -7.22
CA SER A 65 -9.83 1.17 -5.83
C SER A 65 -8.33 1.17 -5.54
N LEU A 66 -7.90 2.08 -4.68
CA LEU A 66 -6.64 2.02 -3.92
C LEU A 66 -6.94 1.48 -2.53
N LEU A 67 -6.27 0.42 -2.12
CA LEU A 67 -6.40 -0.18 -0.79
C LEU A 67 -5.13 0.09 0.01
N VAL A 68 -5.29 0.58 1.23
CA VAL A 68 -4.20 0.78 2.20
C VAL A 68 -4.51 -0.02 3.45
N CYS A 69 -3.68 -1.01 3.75
CA CYS A 69 -3.89 -1.96 4.83
C CYS A 69 -2.80 -1.82 5.91
N LYS A 70 -3.24 -1.68 7.16
CA LYS A 70 -2.43 -1.91 8.35
C LYS A 70 -2.57 -3.39 8.70
N TYR A 71 -1.52 -4.16 8.42
CA TYR A 71 -1.46 -5.58 8.69
C TYR A 71 -0.52 -5.84 9.86
N ASP A 72 -0.93 -6.67 10.82
CA ASP A 72 -0.06 -7.15 11.89
C ASP A 72 0.62 -8.43 11.41
N PHE A 73 1.90 -8.34 11.03
CA PHE A 73 2.68 -9.49 10.56
C PHE A 73 3.06 -10.47 11.68
N ILE A 74 2.89 -10.11 12.96
CA ILE A 74 3.13 -10.99 14.10
C ILE A 74 1.85 -11.80 14.39
N MET A 75 0.70 -11.14 14.42
CA MET A 75 -0.60 -11.77 14.67
C MET A 75 -1.26 -12.35 13.40
N LEU A 76 -0.72 -12.02 12.22
CA LEU A 76 -1.23 -12.42 10.90
C LEU A 76 -2.70 -12.02 10.73
N ASN A 77 -3.02 -10.75 10.96
CA ASN A 77 -4.36 -10.23 10.79
C ASN A 77 -4.41 -8.79 10.27
N ILE A 78 -5.55 -8.44 9.71
CA ILE A 78 -5.85 -7.07 9.26
C ILE A 78 -6.32 -6.28 10.46
N GLU A 79 -5.54 -5.28 10.89
CA GLU A 79 -5.96 -4.36 11.95
C GLU A 79 -6.84 -3.23 11.41
N GLN A 80 -6.52 -2.74 10.21
CA GLN A 80 -7.27 -1.67 9.56
C GLN A 80 -7.13 -1.76 8.05
N ILE A 81 -8.23 -1.53 7.34
CA ILE A 81 -8.23 -1.37 5.89
C ILE A 81 -8.96 -0.09 5.48
N GLN A 82 -8.35 0.65 4.57
CA GLN A 82 -8.96 1.79 3.91
C GLN A 82 -9.08 1.48 2.42
N LYS A 83 -10.29 1.60 1.88
CA LYS A 83 -10.57 1.47 0.44
C LYS A 83 -10.92 2.85 -0.10
N ILE A 84 -10.16 3.32 -1.08
CA ILE A 84 -10.30 4.64 -1.68
C ILE A 84 -10.65 4.44 -3.16
N PRO A 85 -11.89 4.72 -3.59
CA PRO A 85 -12.23 4.71 -5.00
C PRO A 85 -11.29 5.62 -5.79
N LEU A 86 -10.75 5.13 -6.91
CA LEU A 86 -9.77 5.87 -7.70
C LEU A 86 -10.34 7.16 -8.28
N ASN A 87 -11.66 7.25 -8.47
CA ASN A 87 -12.33 8.47 -8.89
C ASN A 87 -12.30 9.60 -7.84
N PHE A 88 -11.90 9.32 -6.58
CA PHE A 88 -11.69 10.32 -5.54
C PHE A 88 -10.23 10.81 -5.47
N ILE A 89 -9.32 10.21 -6.23
CA ILE A 89 -7.91 10.60 -6.27
C ILE A 89 -7.71 11.58 -7.43
N ASP A 90 -7.48 12.86 -7.11
CA ASP A 90 -7.28 13.91 -8.11
C ASP A 90 -5.82 14.06 -8.56
N ARG A 91 -4.87 13.73 -7.67
CA ARG A 91 -3.46 14.01 -7.87
C ARG A 91 -2.55 12.99 -7.19
N ILE A 92 -1.54 12.55 -7.95
CA ILE A 92 -0.36 11.85 -7.43
C ILE A 92 0.83 12.79 -7.64
N SER A 93 1.62 12.98 -6.59
CA SER A 93 2.84 13.82 -6.65
C SER A 93 4.04 12.96 -6.28
N HIS A 94 5.16 13.15 -6.98
CA HIS A 94 6.42 12.48 -6.71
C HIS A 94 7.53 13.52 -6.53
N GLY A 95 8.50 13.23 -5.67
CA GLY A 95 9.60 14.13 -5.37
C GLY A 95 10.14 13.93 -3.96
N ASN A 96 11.06 14.80 -3.55
CA ASN A 96 11.61 14.75 -2.20
C ASN A 96 10.54 15.17 -1.20
N PHE A 97 10.33 14.34 -0.19
CA PHE A 97 9.52 14.72 0.97
C PHE A 97 10.22 15.88 1.68
N SER A 98 9.58 17.05 1.70
CA SER A 98 10.11 18.25 2.33
C SER A 98 9.03 18.95 3.13
N PHE A 99 9.38 19.37 4.34
CA PHE A 99 8.48 20.14 5.18
C PHE A 99 8.34 21.56 4.64
N PRO A 100 7.13 22.15 4.73
CA PRO A 100 6.96 23.55 4.37
C PRO A 100 7.85 24.44 5.25
N GLN A 101 8.42 25.49 4.68
CA GLN A 101 9.34 26.40 5.39
C GLN A 101 8.68 27.16 6.56
N ARG A 102 7.36 27.18 6.62
CA ARG A 102 6.58 27.84 7.68
C ARG A 102 5.48 26.89 8.16
N SER A 103 5.33 26.78 9.48
CA SER A 103 4.22 26.06 10.10
C SER A 103 2.90 26.81 9.86
N LEU A 104 1.80 26.09 9.68
CA LEU A 104 0.44 26.65 9.57
C LEU A 104 -0.15 27.10 10.93
N LEU A 105 0.70 27.29 11.93
CA LEU A 105 0.29 27.87 13.21
C LEU A 105 0.21 29.39 13.06
N LYS A 106 -1.01 29.92 13.22
CA LYS A 106 -1.30 31.34 13.25
C LYS A 106 -1.20 31.88 14.67
#